data_AF-A0A7C0XG86-F1
#
_entry.id   AF-A0A7C0XG86-F1
#
_cell.length_a   1.000
_cell.length_b   1.000
_cell.length_c   1.000
_cell.angle_alpha   90.00
_cell.angle_beta   90.00
_cell.angle_gamma   90.00
#
_symmetry.space_group_name_H-M   'P 1'
#
loop_
_entity.id
_entity.type
_entity.pdbx_description
1 polymer ?
#
loop_
_entity_poly.entity_id
_entity_poly.type
_entity_poly.pdbx_seq_one_letter_code
_entity_poly.pdbx_strand_id
1 'polypeptide(L)' 'MFLPRKILEEKLRSILTEDLGKGDATTMLLIPADSTAEAEVIAR' A
#
# COMPACT_ATOMS: atom_id res chain seq x y z
N MET A 1 -22.20 -4.50 -2.45
CA MET A 1 -22.20 -3.20 -3.15
C MET A 1 -21.25 -3.29 -4.33
N PHE A 2 -21.66 -2.86 -5.52
CA PHE A 2 -20.77 -2.75 -6.68
C PHE A 2 -20.10 -1.39 -6.65
N LEU A 3 -18.78 -1.35 -6.53
CA LEU A 3 -18.00 -0.12 -6.64
C LEU A 3 -17.29 -0.15 -8.00
N PRO A 4 -17.54 0.83 -8.90
CA PRO A 4 -16.90 0.86 -10.20
C PRO A 4 -15.37 0.87 -10.06
N ARG A 5 -14.70 -0.05 -10.76
CA ARG A 5 -13.24 -0.24 -10.66
C ARG A 5 -12.46 1.07 -10.76
N LYS A 6 -12.77 1.92 -11.75
CA LYS A 6 -12.05 3.18 -11.99
C LYS A 6 -12.13 4.13 -10.78
N ILE A 7 -13.34 4.29 -10.22
CA ILE A 7 -13.57 5.15 -9.05
C ILE A 7 -12.80 4.62 -7.83
N LEU A 8 -12.80 3.30 -7.62
CA LEU A 8 -12.04 2.68 -6.53
C LEU A 8 -10.54 2.87 -6.73
N GLU A 9 -10.04 2.64 -7.95
CA GLU A 9 -8.62 2.76 -8.27
C GLU A 9 -8.11 4.18 -8.03
N GLU A 10 -8.84 5.20 -8.49
CA GLU A 10 -8.51 6.60 -8.26
C GLU A 10 -8.44 6.92 -6.76
N LYS A 11 -9.42 6.45 -5.98
CA LYS A 11 -9.44 6.68 -4.53
C LYS A 11 -8.30 5.98 -3.81
N LEU A 12 -8.00 4.73 -4.15
CA LEU A 12 -6.87 3.99 -3.55
C LEU A 12 -5.52 4.62 -3.90
N ARG A 13 -5.33 5.08 -5.15
CA ARG A 13 -4.10 5.80 -5.56
C ARG A 13 -3.93 7.10 -4.78
N SER A 14 -5.01 7.84 -4.54
CA SER A 14 -4.98 9.05 -3.72
C SER A 14 -4.50 8.76 -2.31
N ILE A 15 -5.11 7.76 -1.65
CA ILE A 15 -4.75 7.34 -0.28
C ILE A 15 -3.29 6.87 -0.23
N LEU A 16 -2.87 6.06 -1.20
CA LEU A 16 -1.49 5.55 -1.25
C LEU A 16 -0.46 6.68 -1.47
N THR A 17 -0.80 7.68 -2.30
CA THR A 17 0.09 8.83 -2.55
C THR A 17 0.21 9.73 -1.32
N GLU A 18 -0.90 9.93 -0.59
CA GLU A 18 -0.93 10.67 0.66
C GLU A 18 -0.02 10.04 1.71
N ASP A 19 -0.04 8.71 1.83
CA ASP A 19 0.75 7.97 2.81
C ASP A 19 2.24 7.85 2.42
N LEU A 20 2.52 7.49 1.16
CA LEU A 20 3.90 7.26 0.71
C LEU A 20 4.67 8.55 0.43
N GLY A 21 4.06 9.58 -0.17
CA GLY A 21 4.77 10.78 -0.62
C GLY A 21 5.96 10.46 -1.56
N LYS A 22 7.19 10.52 -1.02
CA LYS A 22 8.43 10.16 -1.74
C LYS A 22 8.82 8.68 -1.62
N GLY A 23 8.07 7.89 -0.85
CA GLY A 23 8.31 6.49 -0.52
C GLY A 23 8.39 6.26 1.00
N ASP A 24 8.34 4.99 1.42
CA ASP A 24 8.54 4.59 2.82
C ASP A 24 10.04 4.53 3.14
N ALA A 25 10.53 5.53 3.86
CA ALA A 25 11.93 5.64 4.25
C ALA A 25 12.39 4.47 5.13
N THR A 26 11.54 3.97 6.02
CA THR A 26 11.90 2.87 6.92
C THR A 26 12.08 1.58 6.15
N THR A 27 11.14 1.26 5.25
CA THR A 27 11.25 0.07 4.40
C THR A 27 12.46 0.17 3.46
N MET A 28 12.67 1.31 2.79
CA MET A 28 13.80 1.47 1.86
C MET A 28 15.18 1.34 2.52
N LEU A 29 15.33 1.76 3.78
CA LEU A 29 16.61 1.71 4.48
C LEU A 29 16.91 0.35 5.11
N LEU A 30 15.88 -0.40 5.50
CA LEU A 30 16.02 -1.61 6.31
C LEU A 30 15.75 -2.91 5.55
N ILE A 31 14.96 -2.85 4.47
CA ILE A 31 14.44 -4.03 3.79
C ILE A 31 15.07 -4.13 2.39
N PRO A 32 15.67 -5.28 2.04
CA PRO A 32 16.16 -5.52 0.67
C PRO A 32 15.03 -5.43 -0.35
N ALA A 33 15.28 -4.77 -1.48
CA ALA A 33 14.28 -4.50 -2.52
C ALA A 33 13.60 -5.77 -3.07
N ASP A 34 14.32 -6.89 -3.14
CA ASP A 34 13.83 -8.16 -3.69
C ASP A 34 13.36 -9.14 -2.60
N SER A 35 13.10 -8.64 -1.39
CA SER A 35 12.59 -9.48 -0.30
C SER A 35 11.11 -9.84 -0.50
N THR A 36 10.74 -11.04 -0.05
CA THR A 36 9.35 -11.50 0.03
C THR A 36 9.07 -11.95 1.45
N ALA A 37 7.90 -11.59 1.98
CA ALA A 37 7.47 -11.95 3.33
C ALA A 37 6.00 -12.40 3.31
N GLU A 38 5.63 -13.22 4.28
CA GLU A 38 4.24 -13.61 4.54
C GLU A 38 3.65 -12.73 5.65
N ALA A 39 2.37 -12.39 5.54
CA ALA A 39 1.65 -11.60 6.52
C ALA A 39 0.21 -12.09 6.66
N GLU A 40 -0.39 -11.88 7.83
CA GLU A 40 -1.76 -12.26 8.14
C GLU A 40 -2.55 -11.04 8.64
N VAL A 41 -3.80 -10.90 8.18
CA VAL A 41 -4.73 -9.88 8.71
C VAL A 41 -5.61 -10.54 9.77
N ILE A 42 -5.33 -10.24 11.03
CA ILE A 42 -6.11 -10.74 12.17
C ILE A 42 -7.18 -9.71 12.52
N ALA A 43 -8.45 -10.05 12.33
CA ALA A 43 -9.56 -9.23 12.79
C ALA A 43 -9.57 -9.20 14.33
N ARG A 44 -9.63 -8.00 14.90
CA ARG A 44 -9.66 -7.76 16.35
C ARG A 44 -11.01 -7.21 16.79
#